data_AF-A0A519IHV3-F1
#
_entry.id   AF-A0A519IHV3-F1
#
_cell.length_a   1.000
_cell.length_b   1.000
_cell.length_c   1.000
_cell.angle_alpha   90.00
_cell.angle_beta   90.00
_cell.angle_gamma   90.00
#
_symmetry.space_group_name_H-M   'P 1'
#
loop_
_entity.id
_entity.type
_entity.pdbx_description
1 polymer ?
#
loop_
_entity_poly.entity_id
_entity_poly.type
_entity_poly.pdbx_seq_one_letter_code
_entity_poly.pdbx_strand_id
1 'polypeptide(L)'
;MSTLIEQLGGPAEVARMCGIKSPSVIGWNGRIPKERCPDIERATVGRWAVETLRPDIRWQRVKDSAWPHPLGRPCIDVAAPAVAEQGA
;
A
#
# COMPACT_ATOMS: atom_id res chain seq x y z
N MET A 1 2.18 8.82 -18.34
CA MET A 1 1.59 8.62 -16.99
C MET A 1 2.55 7.74 -16.22
N SER A 2 3.35 8.30 -15.32
CA SER A 2 4.25 7.50 -14.49
C SER A 2 3.40 6.68 -13.51
N THR A 3 3.56 5.36 -13.56
CA THR A 3 2.83 4.47 -12.64
C THR A 3 3.37 4.66 -11.23
N LEU A 4 2.52 4.46 -10.22
CA LEU A 4 2.92 4.54 -8.80
C LEU A 4 4.13 3.64 -8.50
N ILE A 5 4.24 2.51 -9.21
CA ILE A 5 5.36 1.58 -9.12
C ILE A 5 6.68 2.23 -9.57
N GLU A 6 6.67 3.06 -10.62
CA GLU A 6 7.86 3.81 -11.05
C GLU A 6 8.27 4.86 -10.03
N GLN A 7 7.32 5.55 -9.41
CA GLN A 7 7.60 6.52 -8.33
C GLN A 7 8.22 5.87 -7.09
N LEU A 8 7.91 4.59 -6.86
CA LEU A 8 8.49 3.77 -5.80
C LEU A 8 9.91 3.25 -6.13
N GLY A 9 10.46 3.56 -7.31
CA GLY A 9 11.76 3.08 -7.77
C GLY A 9 11.69 1.91 -8.75
N GLY A 10 10.50 1.59 -9.25
CA GLY A 10 10.26 0.55 -10.24
C GLY A 10 9.83 -0.80 -9.65
N PRO A 11 9.46 -1.76 -10.52
CA PRO A 11 8.87 -3.03 -10.09
C PRO A 11 9.83 -3.91 -9.29
N ALA A 12 11.15 -3.81 -9.55
CA ALA A 12 12.16 -4.56 -8.81
C ALA A 12 12.30 -4.08 -7.37
N GLU A 13 12.26 -2.77 -7.15
CA GLU A 13 12.37 -2.20 -5.81
C GLU A 13 11.10 -2.48 -5.01
N VAL A 14 9.92 -2.33 -5.61
CA VAL A 14 8.65 -2.72 -4.99
C VAL A 14 8.62 -4.20 -4.64
N ALA A 15 9.15 -5.07 -5.50
CA ALA A 15 9.25 -6.50 -5.21
C ALA A 15 10.15 -6.78 -4.01
N ARG A 16 11.30 -6.09 -3.91
CA ARG A 16 12.22 -6.17 -2.78
C ARG A 16 11.57 -5.68 -1.48
N MET A 17 10.85 -4.57 -1.53
CA MET A 17 10.10 -4.01 -0.38
C MET A 17 9.04 -4.99 0.13
N CYS A 18 8.34 -5.67 -0.77
CA CYS A 18 7.29 -6.64 -0.43
C CYS A 18 7.81 -8.07 -0.16
N GLY A 19 9.11 -8.33 -0.34
CA GLY A 19 9.68 -9.68 -0.21
C GLY A 19 9.16 -10.69 -1.23
N ILE A 20 8.74 -10.25 -2.43
CA ILE A 20 8.20 -11.10 -3.49
C ILE A 20 9.08 -11.07 -4.75
N LYS A 21 8.74 -11.91 -5.74
CA LYS A 21 9.42 -11.91 -7.04
C LYS A 21 8.89 -10.78 -7.93
N SER A 22 9.79 -10.08 -8.64
CA SER A 22 9.47 -9.02 -9.61
C SER A 22 8.33 -9.32 -10.61
N PRO A 23 8.19 -10.53 -11.20
CA PRO A 23 7.06 -10.83 -12.08
C PRO A 23 5.68 -10.71 -11.41
N SER A 24 5.59 -10.91 -10.08
CA SER A 24 4.33 -10.69 -9.35
C SER A 24 3.93 -9.22 -9.38
N VAL A 25 4.89 -8.29 -9.30
CA VAL A 25 4.65 -6.84 -9.35
C VAL A 25 4.23 -6.40 -10.75
N ILE A 26 4.84 -6.97 -11.80
CA ILE A 26 4.46 -6.69 -13.19
C ILE A 26 3.00 -7.11 -13.44
N GLY A 27 2.59 -8.25 -12.87
CA GLY A 27 1.21 -8.76 -12.97
C GLY A 27 0.14 -7.87 -12.32
N TRP A 28 0.53 -6.87 -11.50
CA TRP A 28 -0.41 -5.94 -10.87
C TRP A 28 -0.95 -4.87 -11.82
N ASN A 29 -0.37 -4.74 -13.03
CA ASN A 29 -0.77 -3.75 -14.02
C ASN A 29 -0.87 -2.32 -13.43
N GLY A 30 0.05 -1.97 -12.54
CA GLY A 30 0.08 -0.66 -11.88
C GLY A 30 -0.78 -0.52 -10.61
N ARG A 31 -1.62 -1.48 -10.25
CA ARG A 31 -2.48 -1.43 -9.05
C ARG A 31 -1.95 -2.31 -7.93
N ILE A 32 -1.36 -1.69 -6.91
CA ILE A 32 -0.80 -2.40 -5.77
C ILE A 32 -1.93 -3.09 -4.96
N PRO A 33 -1.82 -4.40 -4.68
CA PRO A 33 -2.77 -5.11 -3.85
C PRO A 33 -2.70 -4.62 -2.41
N LYS A 34 -3.87 -4.54 -1.77
CA LYS A 34 -4.05 -3.99 -0.42
C LYS A 34 -3.20 -4.68 0.65
N GLU A 35 -3.00 -5.98 0.50
CA GLU A 35 -2.18 -6.78 1.42
C GLU A 35 -0.70 -6.40 1.40
N ARG A 36 -0.23 -5.73 0.32
CA ARG A 36 1.18 -5.35 0.12
C ARG A 36 1.46 -3.87 0.41
N CYS A 37 0.44 -3.02 0.44
CA CYS A 37 0.58 -1.63 0.86
C CYS A 37 1.31 -1.47 2.21
N PRO A 38 1.02 -2.24 3.28
CA PRO A 38 1.73 -2.11 4.55
C PRO A 38 3.22 -2.50 4.46
N ASP A 39 3.59 -3.47 3.62
CA ASP A 39 4.99 -3.83 3.40
C ASP A 39 5.77 -2.66 2.80
N ILE A 40 5.16 -1.97 1.81
CA ILE A 40 5.75 -0.79 1.16
C ILE A 40 5.88 0.38 2.15
N GLU A 41 4.83 0.67 2.92
CA GLU A 41 4.88 1.72 3.95
C GLU A 41 6.00 1.45 4.96
N ARG A 42 6.13 0.20 5.40
CA ARG A 42 7.18 -0.22 6.33
C ARG A 42 8.57 -0.11 5.71
N ALA A 43 8.75 -0.58 4.48
CA ALA A 43 10.03 -0.52 3.78
C ALA A 43 10.47 0.91 3.44
N THR A 44 9.50 1.82 3.26
CA THR A 44 9.74 3.24 3.00
C THR A 44 9.75 4.09 4.28
N VAL A 45 9.71 3.45 5.46
CA VAL A 45 9.75 4.11 6.78
C VAL A 45 8.67 5.20 6.91
N GLY A 46 7.46 4.91 6.42
CA GLY A 46 6.33 5.83 6.47
C GLY A 46 6.34 6.94 5.42
N ARG A 47 7.31 6.98 4.49
CA ARG A 47 7.32 7.96 3.40
C ARG A 47 6.14 7.78 2.45
N TRP A 48 5.74 6.53 2.21
CA TRP A 48 4.55 6.21 1.41
C TRP A 48 3.48 5.61 2.30
N ALA A 49 2.50 6.43 2.67
CA ALA A 49 1.36 5.97 3.46
C ALA A 49 0.46 5.03 2.64
N VAL A 50 -0.12 4.02 3.30
CA VAL A 50 -1.07 3.10 2.66
C VAL A 50 -2.29 3.81 2.05
N GLU A 51 -2.66 4.96 2.61
CA GLU A 51 -3.75 5.82 2.15
C GLU A 51 -3.42 6.49 0.81
N THR A 52 -2.15 6.86 0.58
CA THR A 52 -1.68 7.39 -0.71
C THR A 52 -1.59 6.28 -1.76
N LEU A 53 -1.15 5.09 -1.35
CA LEU A 53 -1.04 3.94 -2.26
C LEU A 53 -2.43 3.44 -2.72
N ARG A 54 -3.40 3.43 -1.80
CA ARG A 54 -4.77 2.97 -2.03
C ARG A 54 -5.77 3.85 -1.29
N PRO A 55 -6.14 5.02 -1.86
CA PRO A 55 -7.18 5.89 -1.30
C PRO A 55 -8.57 5.25 -1.38
N ASP A 56 -8.72 4.30 -2.30
CA ASP A 56 -9.90 3.46 -2.54
C ASP A 56 -10.27 2.55 -1.36
N ILE A 57 -9.37 2.37 -0.38
CA ILE A 57 -9.57 1.47 0.75
C ILE A 57 -9.64 2.29 2.03
N ARG A 58 -10.59 1.94 2.89
CA ARG A 58 -10.70 2.54 4.21
C ARG A 58 -9.66 1.95 5.15
N TRP A 59 -8.53 2.63 5.25
CA TRP A 59 -7.49 2.32 6.21
C TRP A 59 -7.89 2.81 7.60
N GLN A 60 -7.63 2.00 8.62
CA GLN A 60 -7.73 2.34 10.03
C GLN A 60 -6.34 2.25 10.63
N ARG A 61 -6.02 3.15 11.57
CA ARG A 61 -4.73 3.15 12.24
C ARG A 61 -4.92 2.66 13.67
N VAL A 62 -4.20 1.61 14.05
CA VAL A 62 -4.17 1.09 15.41
C VAL A 62 -2.86 1.53 16.04
N LYS A 63 -2.94 2.18 17.23
CA LYS A 63 -1.74 2.60 17.98
C LYS A 63 -0.86 1.38 18.24
N ASP A 64 0.30 1.37 17.59
CA ASP A 64 1.28 0.30 17.67
C ASP A 64 2.66 0.95 17.70
N SER A 65 3.35 0.86 18.83
CA SER A 65 4.66 1.48 19.04
C SER A 65 5.79 0.76 18.30
N ALA A 66 5.54 -0.45 17.77
CA ALA A 66 6.51 -1.18 16.97
C ALA A 66 6.42 -0.84 15.47
N TRP A 67 5.40 -0.07 15.06
CA TRP A 67 5.24 0.36 13.67
C TRP A 67 6.03 1.65 13.40
N PRO A 68 6.74 1.76 12.25
CA PRO A 68 7.57 2.94 11.95
C PRO A 68 6.77 4.23 11.71
N HIS A 69 5.44 4.14 11.52
CA HIS A 69 4.58 5.30 11.32
C HIS A 69 4.04 5.83 12.66
N PRO A 70 4.04 7.15 12.91
CA PRO A 70 3.60 7.74 14.19
C PRO A 70 2.13 7.45 14.54
N LEU A 71 1.30 7.15 13.53
CA LEU A 71 -0.11 6.77 13.73
C LEU A 71 -0.30 5.28 14.07
N GLY A 72 0.76 4.46 14.02
CA GLY A 72 0.71 3.03 14.28
C GLY A 72 0.35 2.19 13.05
N ARG A 73 0.04 0.91 13.30
CA ARG A 73 -0.15 -0.12 12.28
C ARG A 73 -1.41 0.14 11.45
N PRO A 74 -1.32 0.07 10.11
CA PRO A 74 -2.49 0.10 9.25
C PRO A 74 -3.28 -1.21 9.36
N CYS A 75 -4.58 -1.08 9.61
CA CYS A 75 -5.57 -2.14 9.61
C CYS A 75 -6.63 -1.82 8.54
N ILE A 76 -7.15 -2.85 7.89
CA ILE A 76 -8.26 -2.72 6.94
C ILE A 76 -9.50 -3.24 7.66
N ASP A 77 -10.54 -2.41 7.74
CA ASP A 77 -11.83 -2.86 8.21
C ASP A 77 -12.55 -3.58 7.07
N VAL A 78 -12.53 -4.92 7.11
CA VAL A 78 -13.13 -5.78 6.06
C VAL A 78 -14.66 -5.83 6.17
N ALA A 79 -15.21 -5.50 7.34
CA ALA A 79 -16.64 -5.54 7.62
C ALA A 79 -17.38 -4.29 7.12
N ALA A 80 -16.70 -3.14 7.01
CA ALA A 80 -17.26 -1.94 6.42
C ALA A 80 -17.52 -2.14 4.92
N PRO A 81 -18.65 -1.65 4.38
CA PRO A 81 -18.86 -1.63 2.95
C PRO A 81 -17.72 -0.84 2.30
N ALA A 82 -17.10 -1.41 1.27
CA ALA A 82 -16.13 -0.72 0.44
C ALA A 82 -16.77 0.61 0.02
N VAL A 83 -16.04 1.72 0.21
CA VAL A 83 -16.53 3.04 -0.16
C VAL A 83 -16.85 2.94 -1.65
N ALA A 84 -18.15 3.01 -1.99
CA ALA A 84 -18.59 2.89 -3.37
C ALA A 84 -17.82 3.92 -4.20
N GLU A 85 -17.24 3.48 -5.33
CA GLU A 85 -16.85 4.40 -6.39
C GLU A 85 -18.01 5.37 -6.60
N GLN A 86 -17.78 6.65 -6.37
CA GLN A 86 -18.73 7.69 -6.73
C GLN A 86 -18.74 7.77 -8.26
N GLY A 87 -19.52 6.89 -8.89
CA GLY A 87 -19.92 6.99 -10.27
C GLY A 87 -21.08 7.98 -10.38
N ALA A 88 -20.83 9.08 -11.08
CA ALA A 88 -21.84 9.96 -11.67
C ALA A 88 -22.32 9.36 -13.01
#